data_AF-A0A1P8WN48-F1
#
_entry.id   AF-A0A1P8WN48-F1
#
_cell.length_a   1.000
_cell.length_b   1.000
_cell.length_c   1.000
_cell.angle_alpha   90.00
_cell.angle_beta   90.00
_cell.angle_gamma   90.00
#
_symmetry.space_group_name_H-M   'P 1'
#
loop_
_entity.id
_entity.type
_entity.pdbx_description
1 polymer ?
#
loop_
_entity_poly.entity_id
_entity_poly.type
_entity_poly.pdbx_seq_one_letter_code
_entity_poly.pdbx_strand_id
1 'polypeptide(L)' 'MQNHLFDIQAGESIRLGNFTVKVLEVEGDGVVLEIDGPEGHVEVELVDSAECRSEQEAVLA' A
#
# COMPACT_ATOMS: atom_id res chain seq x y z
N MET A 1 -8.48 15.32 2.17
CA MET A 1 -7.52 14.50 1.39
C MET A 1 -8.31 13.47 0.61
N GLN A 2 -7.92 13.13 -0.61
CA GLN A 2 -8.64 12.16 -1.45
C GLN A 2 -7.86 10.85 -1.43
N ASN A 3 -8.52 9.76 -1.04
CA ASN A 3 -7.90 8.44 -0.94
C ASN A 3 -8.04 7.72 -2.28
N HIS A 4 -7.00 7.00 -2.70
CA HIS A 4 -7.00 6.17 -3.90
C HIS A 4 -6.75 4.72 -3.51
N LEU A 5 -7.67 3.83 -3.88
CA LEU A 5 -7.54 2.39 -3.66
C LEU A 5 -7.20 1.72 -4.98
N PHE A 6 -6.19 0.87 -4.94
CA PHE A 6 -5.76 0.05 -6.06
C PHE A 6 -5.80 -1.41 -5.62
N ASP A 7 -6.47 -2.24 -6.41
CA ASP A 7 -6.43 -3.69 -6.24
C ASP A 7 -5.23 -4.21 -7.04
N ILE A 8 -4.20 -4.69 -6.34
CA ILE A 8 -2.91 -5.10 -6.92
C ILE A 8 -2.61 -6.51 -6.42
N GLN A 9 -2.39 -7.44 -7.34
CA GLN A 9 -2.07 -8.83 -7.04
C GLN A 9 -0.57 -9.06 -6.87
N ALA A 10 -0.20 -10.18 -6.24
CA ALA A 10 1.19 -10.60 -6.17
C ALA A 10 1.80 -10.75 -7.56
N GLY A 11 2.97 -10.16 -7.77
CA GLY A 11 3.65 -10.07 -9.06
C GLY A 11 3.30 -8.82 -9.88
N GLU A 12 2.27 -8.06 -9.51
CA GLU A 12 1.91 -6.82 -10.18
C GLU A 12 2.67 -5.61 -9.63
N SER A 13 2.66 -4.52 -10.39
CA SER A 13 3.36 -3.28 -10.03
C SER A 13 2.51 -2.05 -10.38
N ILE A 14 2.56 -1.05 -9.51
CA ILE A 14 1.97 0.27 -9.72
C ILE A 14 3.06 1.32 -9.79
N ARG A 15 2.89 2.29 -10.69
CA ARG A 15 3.79 3.44 -10.82
C ARG A 15 3.16 4.67 -10.17
N LEU A 16 3.83 5.22 -9.17
CA LEU A 16 3.42 6.40 -8.42
C LEU A 16 4.43 7.53 -8.66
N GLY A 17 4.19 8.34 -9.69
CA GLY A 17 5.13 9.38 -10.13
C GLY A 17 6.47 8.78 -10.58
N ASN A 18 7.52 9.07 -9.81
CA ASN A 18 8.88 8.57 -10.06
C ASN A 18 9.18 7.26 -9.34
N PHE A 19 8.23 6.73 -8.56
CA PHE A 19 8.38 5.48 -7.83
C PHE A 19 7.63 4.35 -8.53
N THR A 20 8.17 3.15 -8.42
CA THR A 20 7.52 1.90 -8.79
C THR A 20 7.35 1.07 -7.54
N VAL A 21 6.11 0.70 -7.22
CA VAL A 21 5.78 -0.19 -6.10
C VAL A 21 5.36 -1.52 -6.68
N LYS A 22 6.03 -2.60 -6.28
CA LYS A 22 5.76 -3.95 -6.73
C LYS A 22 5.35 -4.81 -5.55
N VAL A 23 4.26 -5.58 -5.73
CA VAL A 23 3.86 -6.58 -4.75
C VAL A 23 4.64 -7.85 -5.06
N LEU A 24 5.54 -8.25 -4.17
CA LEU A 24 6.30 -9.48 -4.34
C LEU A 24 5.48 -10.69 -3.89
N GLU A 25 5.00 -10.65 -2.65
CA GLU A 25 4.33 -11.78 -2.00
C GLU A 25 3.21 -11.28 -1.08
N VAL A 26 2.16 -12.08 -0.94
CA VAL A 26 1.07 -11.88 0.02
C VAL A 26 1.03 -13.11 0.91
N GLU A 27 1.34 -12.94 2.19
CA GLU A 27 1.45 -14.02 3.17
C GLU A 27 0.52 -13.75 4.36
N GLY A 28 -0.62 -14.46 4.40
CA GLY A 28 -1.63 -14.26 5.44
C GLY A 28 -2.18 -12.83 5.43
N ASP A 29 -1.98 -12.10 6.52
CA ASP A 29 -2.39 -10.70 6.69
C ASP A 29 -1.29 -9.70 6.26
N GLY A 30 -0.13 -10.18 5.81
CA GLY A 30 1.03 -9.37 5.43
C GLY A 30 1.23 -9.28 3.91
N VAL A 31 1.82 -8.17 3.47
CA VAL A 31 2.25 -7.97 2.08
C VAL A 31 3.72 -7.57 2.03
N VAL A 32 4.48 -8.19 1.13
CA VAL A 32 5.87 -7.83 0.85
C VAL A 32 5.88 -6.91 -0.37
N LEU A 33 6.37 -5.69 -0.18
CA LEU A 33 6.47 -4.67 -1.23
C LEU A 33 7.92 -4.36 -1.55
N GLU A 34 8.23 -4.26 -2.85
CA GLU A 34 9.47 -3.69 -3.36
C GLU A 34 9.17 -2.27 -3.88
N ILE A 35 9.95 -1.28 -3.44
CA ILE A 35 9.79 0.11 -3.87
C ILE A 35 11.09 0.54 -4.55
N ASP A 36 11.00 0.77 -5.86
CA ASP A 36 12.07 1.34 -6.67
C ASP A 36 11.80 2.83 -6.91
N GLY A 37 12.84 3.66 -6.80
CA GLY A 37 12.72 5.11 -6.89
C GLY A 37 14.03 5.79 -7.25
N PRO A 38 14.00 7.10 -7.57
CA PRO A 38 15.21 7.86 -7.89
C PRO A 38 16.20 7.84 -6.72
N GLU A 39 17.50 7.93 -7.01
CA GLU A 39 18.56 7.88 -5.99
C GLU A 39 18.29 8.89 -4.86
N GLY A 40 17.94 8.37 -3.69
CA GLY A 40 17.46 9.15 -2.57
C GLY A 40 16.52 8.29 -1.71
N HIS A 41 16.83 8.20 -0.42
CA HIS A 41 16.18 7.31 0.55
C HIS A 41 14.65 7.21 0.39
N VAL A 42 14.14 5.98 0.29
CA VAL A 42 12.74 5.68 0.59
C VAL A 42 12.58 5.74 2.11
N GLU A 43 12.00 6.82 2.62
CA GLU A 43 11.63 6.91 4.04
C GLU A 43 10.31 6.18 4.28
N VAL A 44 10.34 5.15 5.12
CA VAL A 44 9.17 4.34 5.48
C VAL A 44 8.82 4.62 6.93
N GLU A 45 7.62 5.16 7.17
CA GLU A 45 7.03 5.27 8.51
C GLU A 45 5.93 4.24 8.66
N LEU A 46 5.98 3.46 9.75
CA LEU A 46 4.91 2.54 10.11
C LEU A 46 3.83 3.33 10.85
N VAL A 47 2.70 3.57 10.18
CA VAL A 47 1.52 4.16 10.80
C VAL A 47 0.62 3.02 11.26
N ASP A 48 0.34 2.93 12.56
CA ASP A 48 -0.45 1.85 13.15
C ASP A 48 -1.91 1.88 12.64
N SER A 49 -2.41 0.74 12.15
CA SER A 49 -3.68 0.62 11.42
C SER A 49 -4.94 0.70 12.30
N ALA A 50 -4.81 1.06 13.59
CA ALA A 50 -5.94 1.15 14.51
C ALA A 50 -6.97 2.23 14.11
N GLU A 51 -6.57 3.25 13.33
CA GLU A 51 -7.48 4.30 12.85
C GLU A 51 -8.19 3.98 11.52
N CYS A 52 -7.68 3.05 10.70
CA CYS A 52 -8.28 2.74 9.39
C CYS A 52 -9.45 1.75 9.41
N ARG A 53 -9.73 1.10 10.55
CA ARG A 53 -10.86 0.15 10.68
C ARG A 53 -12.19 0.80 11.06
N SER A 54 -12.19 2.07 11.48
CA SER A 54 -13.40 2.75 11.97
C SER A 54 -14.36 3.20 10.86
N GLU A 55 -13.93 3.26 9.60
CA GLU A 55 -14.76 3.76 8.49
C GLU A 55 -15.37 2.66 7.59
N GLN A 56 -15.05 1.38 7.82
CA GLN A 56 -15.57 0.27 6.99
C GLN A 56 -16.85 -0.39 7.53
N GLU A 57 -17.31 -0.06 8.76
CA GLU A 57 -18.57 -0.59 9.31
C GLU A 57 -19.82 0.23 8.92
N ALA A 58 -19.67 1.41 8.31
CA ALA A 58 -20.80 2.31 8.03
C ALA A 58 -21.50 2.08 6.67
N VAL A 59 -21.07 1.10 5.85
CA VAL A 59 -21.61 0.88 4.49
C VAL A 59 -22.67 -0.23 4.42
N LEU A 60 -23.01 -0.87 5.55
CA LEU A 60 -23.96 -1.99 5.59
C LEU A 60 -25.15 -1.82 6.58
N ALA A 61 -25.48 -0.58 6.98
CA ALA A 61 -26.67 -0.28 7.79
C ALA A 61 -27.78 0.41 6.98
#